data_AF-A0A9D9UKD7-F1
#
_entry.id   AF-A0A9D9UKD7-F1
#
_cell.length_a   1.000
_cell.length_b   1.000
_cell.length_c   1.000
_cell.angle_alpha   90.00
_cell.angle_beta   90.00
_cell.angle_gamma   90.00
#
_symmetry.space_group_name_H-M   'P 1'
#
loop_
_entity.id
_entity.type
_entity.pdbx_description
1 polymer ?
#
loop_
_entity_poly.entity_id
_entity_poly.type
_entity_poly.pdbx_seq_one_letter_code
_entity_poly.pdbx_strand_id
1 'polypeptide(L)'
;MRRKLVLWGSNEKDEKMLVALELQEKENVVNIYTFPESVATEDFYKAMSEKWKDDVEVEFPSDFTKIERKLSVSDSLLPDEIRVERPDLITRAQAEWHFVVLSSKLYGLYKSELEELKDKVESLSEYDNILWNELREFWNKVQTQVNDKNLFREHGAALRDKTNHLFEKLKELKKSLENEFEVQSKKYVETFSEELAAIEEKIDKGLGLGPLFEDLKKVQTKIKDFKFTKDDRNDLWNKIDVTFKKLKEKRGNGGQGQQGNNELARTEARYKGLIGALQKMQQSINFDQKDLEYETKRVANSEGQLESQLRQAKINMIVERIKSKQEKLDDMNKTKTELEAKIEREKKRAIKTEKYEKLEEAKEAVKQKIASNITENAKELDKMSDKLEKAASELAKKPKKESFLDKLSDSVEQLVEDVVDTAKAVAVVAGEKLEEVMDKAEDFAEKMEDKLEDAGDVVKNFAEEAGEKLEDTLEKAKVYADKVGDQMDDAGDAVEDFAEKAGDKLDVALEKAGDVVDDMKDKVKEKVASITAKKAKDEEE
;
A
#
# COMPACT_ATOMS: atom_id res chain seq x y z
N MET A 1 -41.24 -45.09 -19.73
CA MET A 1 -41.70 -46.27 -18.96
C MET A 1 -43.16 -46.51 -19.30
N ARG A 2 -43.60 -47.77 -19.35
CA ARG A 2 -45.01 -48.07 -19.71
C ARG A 2 -45.91 -47.81 -18.50
N ARG A 3 -47.07 -47.22 -18.71
CA ARG A 3 -48.05 -46.91 -17.65
C ARG A 3 -49.19 -47.93 -17.55
N LYS A 4 -49.22 -48.90 -18.47
CA LYS A 4 -50.24 -49.95 -18.55
C LYS A 4 -49.60 -51.33 -18.60
N LEU A 5 -50.22 -52.29 -17.93
CA LEU A 5 -49.78 -53.68 -17.87
C LEU A 5 -50.99 -54.59 -18.04
N VAL A 6 -50.84 -55.69 -18.78
CA VAL A 6 -51.89 -56.70 -18.99
C VAL A 6 -51.25 -58.07 -18.85
N LEU A 7 -51.86 -58.92 -18.02
CA LEU A 7 -51.37 -60.24 -17.66
C LEU A 7 -52.52 -61.18 -17.25
N TRP A 8 -52.26 -62.48 -17.31
CA TRP A 8 -53.17 -63.51 -16.80
C TRP A 8 -52.97 -63.73 -15.30
N GLY A 9 -54.07 -64.01 -14.60
CA GLY A 9 -54.10 -64.35 -13.18
C GLY A 9 -55.29 -65.23 -12.81
N SER A 10 -55.48 -65.42 -11.52
CA SER A 10 -56.53 -66.24 -10.92
C SER A 10 -57.17 -65.51 -9.74
N ASN A 11 -58.47 -65.72 -9.53
CA ASN A 11 -59.19 -65.21 -8.36
C ASN A 11 -59.01 -66.13 -7.12
N GLU A 12 -59.64 -65.79 -5.99
CA GLU A 12 -59.61 -66.61 -4.76
C GLU A 12 -60.12 -68.06 -4.95
N LYS A 13 -60.92 -68.32 -6.00
CA LYS A 13 -61.47 -69.64 -6.33
C LYS A 13 -60.63 -70.39 -7.37
N ASP A 14 -59.42 -69.91 -7.68
CA ASP A 14 -58.52 -70.42 -8.72
C ASP A 14 -59.11 -70.39 -10.15
N GLU A 15 -60.15 -69.56 -10.42
CA GLU A 15 -60.68 -69.34 -11.77
C GLU A 15 -59.79 -68.36 -12.53
N LYS A 16 -59.48 -68.67 -13.79
CA LYS A 16 -58.60 -67.85 -14.62
C LYS A 16 -59.28 -66.54 -15.03
N MET A 17 -58.50 -65.46 -15.05
CA MET A 17 -58.97 -64.11 -15.37
C MET A 17 -57.86 -63.27 -16.01
N LEU A 18 -58.26 -62.32 -16.84
CA LEU A 18 -57.35 -61.32 -17.40
C LEU A 18 -57.32 -60.10 -16.47
N VAL A 19 -56.12 -59.67 -16.10
CA VAL A 19 -55.88 -58.51 -15.24
C VAL A 19 -55.18 -57.42 -16.05
N ALA A 20 -55.80 -56.25 -16.13
CA ALA A 20 -55.26 -55.06 -16.77
C ALA A 20 -55.08 -53.95 -15.72
N LEU A 21 -53.90 -53.33 -15.71
CA LEU A 21 -53.50 -52.32 -14.73
C LEU A 21 -53.14 -51.04 -15.47
N GLU A 22 -53.59 -49.90 -14.97
CA GLU A 22 -53.32 -48.58 -15.52
C GLU A 22 -52.92 -47.59 -14.41
N LEU A 23 -51.78 -46.93 -14.56
CA LEU A 23 -51.31 -45.89 -13.65
C LEU A 23 -51.93 -44.52 -13.98
N GLN A 24 -52.69 -43.98 -13.03
CA GLN A 24 -53.10 -42.58 -12.98
C GLN A 24 -52.08 -41.75 -12.21
N GLU A 25 -51.07 -41.25 -12.94
CA GLU A 25 -49.88 -40.59 -12.41
C GLU A 25 -50.19 -39.36 -11.52
N LYS A 26 -51.15 -38.53 -11.94
CA LYS A 26 -51.52 -37.29 -11.21
C LYS A 26 -52.17 -37.58 -9.86
N GLU A 27 -52.93 -38.66 -9.78
CA GLU A 27 -53.71 -39.02 -8.60
C GLU A 27 -52.96 -40.03 -7.71
N ASN A 28 -51.84 -40.58 -8.19
CA ASN A 28 -51.10 -41.67 -7.53
C ASN A 28 -51.99 -42.91 -7.29
N VAL A 29 -52.88 -43.19 -8.25
CA VAL A 29 -53.84 -44.30 -8.21
C VAL A 29 -53.55 -45.25 -9.36
N VAL A 30 -53.76 -46.55 -9.12
CA VAL A 30 -53.72 -47.59 -10.13
C VAL A 30 -55.12 -48.15 -10.29
N ASN A 31 -55.63 -48.08 -11.51
CA ASN A 31 -56.87 -48.74 -11.90
C ASN A 31 -56.56 -50.19 -12.23
N ILE A 32 -57.25 -51.11 -11.58
CA ILE A 32 -57.16 -52.54 -11.78
C ILE A 32 -58.48 -52.99 -12.41
N TYR A 33 -58.40 -53.43 -13.65
CA TYR A 33 -59.52 -54.00 -14.38
C TYR A 33 -59.36 -55.51 -14.42
N THR A 34 -60.43 -56.22 -14.10
CA THR A 34 -60.44 -57.68 -14.17
C THR A 34 -61.56 -58.18 -15.07
N PHE A 35 -61.23 -59.17 -15.89
CA PHE A 35 -62.14 -59.76 -16.86
C PHE A 35 -62.15 -61.29 -16.66
N PRO A 36 -63.31 -61.92 -16.44
CA PRO A 36 -63.43 -63.38 -16.36
C PRO A 36 -62.98 -64.07 -17.66
N GLU A 37 -62.50 -65.31 -17.58
CA GLU A 37 -62.06 -66.09 -18.76
C GLU A 37 -63.14 -66.24 -19.83
N SER A 38 -64.42 -66.28 -19.44
CA SER A 38 -65.56 -66.35 -20.37
C SER A 38 -65.63 -65.19 -21.36
N VAL A 39 -65.03 -64.04 -21.02
CA VAL A 39 -65.10 -62.80 -21.79
C VAL A 39 -63.72 -62.38 -22.32
N ALA A 40 -62.65 -62.91 -21.73
CA ALA A 40 -61.27 -62.69 -22.14
C ALA A 40 -60.87 -63.55 -23.36
N THR A 41 -61.51 -63.33 -24.51
CA THR A 41 -61.18 -64.03 -25.77
C THR A 41 -59.75 -63.72 -26.23
N GLU A 42 -59.15 -64.61 -27.05
CA GLU A 42 -57.78 -64.40 -27.57
C GLU A 42 -57.63 -63.09 -28.36
N ASP A 43 -58.66 -62.72 -29.12
CA ASP A 43 -58.71 -61.45 -29.87
C ASP A 43 -58.72 -60.24 -28.93
N PHE A 44 -59.48 -60.31 -27.83
CA PHE A 44 -59.52 -59.25 -26.83
C PHE A 44 -58.19 -59.13 -26.08
N TYR A 45 -57.57 -60.25 -25.69
CA TYR A 45 -56.24 -60.26 -25.09
C TYR A 45 -55.20 -59.61 -26.01
N LYS A 46 -55.22 -59.93 -27.30
CA LYS A 46 -54.33 -59.34 -28.29
C LYS A 46 -54.58 -57.83 -28.43
N ALA A 47 -55.84 -57.41 -28.50
CA ALA A 47 -56.19 -55.99 -28.52
C ALA A 47 -55.69 -55.26 -27.26
N MET A 48 -55.88 -55.83 -26.08
CA MET A 48 -55.41 -55.26 -24.81
C MET A 48 -53.88 -55.22 -24.72
N SER A 49 -53.18 -56.22 -25.24
CA SER A 49 -51.72 -56.28 -25.16
C SER A 49 -50.99 -55.46 -26.23
N GLU A 50 -51.57 -55.30 -27.43
CA GLU A 50 -50.94 -54.55 -28.53
C GLU A 50 -51.43 -53.09 -28.62
N LYS A 51 -52.73 -52.85 -28.39
CA LYS A 51 -53.31 -51.51 -28.57
C LYS A 51 -53.44 -50.77 -27.25
N TRP A 52 -54.09 -51.38 -26.26
CA TRP A 52 -54.37 -50.70 -24.99
C TRP A 52 -53.10 -50.35 -24.20
N LYS A 53 -52.07 -51.23 -24.21
CA LYS A 53 -50.76 -50.96 -23.58
C LYS A 53 -50.04 -49.73 -24.16
N ASP A 54 -50.30 -49.40 -25.42
CA ASP A 54 -49.68 -48.30 -26.16
C ASP A 54 -50.64 -47.09 -26.27
N ASP A 55 -51.59 -46.97 -25.33
CA ASP A 55 -52.56 -45.87 -25.21
C ASP A 55 -53.52 -45.72 -26.42
N VAL A 56 -53.74 -46.79 -27.18
CA VAL A 56 -54.79 -46.85 -28.20
C VAL A 56 -56.09 -47.35 -27.57
N GLU A 57 -57.20 -46.69 -27.88
CA GLU A 57 -58.52 -47.01 -27.34
C GLU A 57 -58.98 -48.42 -27.75
N VAL A 58 -59.48 -49.18 -26.78
CA VAL A 58 -60.01 -50.54 -26.94
C VAL A 58 -61.33 -50.61 -26.19
N GLU A 59 -62.37 -51.11 -26.84
CA GLU A 59 -63.68 -51.28 -26.22
C GLU A 59 -63.64 -52.41 -25.20
N PHE A 60 -64.12 -52.14 -23.98
CA PHE A 60 -64.17 -53.11 -22.90
C PHE A 60 -65.45 -53.96 -23.01
N PRO A 61 -65.37 -55.28 -22.79
CA PRO A 61 -66.55 -56.12 -22.70
C PRO A 61 -67.46 -55.69 -21.54
N SER A 62 -68.74 -56.07 -21.61
CA SER A 62 -69.76 -55.65 -20.63
C SER A 62 -69.56 -56.20 -19.22
N ASP A 63 -68.83 -57.30 -19.07
CA ASP A 63 -68.59 -57.97 -17.78
C ASP A 63 -67.12 -57.77 -17.37
N PHE A 64 -66.89 -56.74 -16.54
CA PHE A 64 -65.60 -56.44 -15.94
C PHE A 64 -65.80 -55.82 -14.57
N THR A 65 -64.79 -55.93 -13.71
CA THR A 65 -64.75 -55.17 -12.45
C THR A 65 -63.58 -54.20 -12.45
N LYS A 66 -63.79 -53.04 -11.82
CA LYS A 66 -62.77 -51.99 -11.65
C LYS A 66 -62.50 -51.78 -10.17
N ILE A 67 -61.23 -51.86 -9.79
CA ILE A 67 -60.75 -51.56 -8.44
C ILE A 67 -59.73 -50.43 -8.56
N GLU A 68 -59.86 -49.42 -7.71
CA GLU A 68 -58.89 -48.33 -7.62
C GLU A 68 -58.05 -48.50 -6.36
N ARG A 69 -56.73 -48.49 -6.52
CA ARG A 69 -55.80 -48.67 -5.40
C ARG A 69 -54.73 -47.60 -5.43
N LYS A 70 -54.43 -47.00 -4.27
CA LYS A 70 -53.32 -46.05 -4.16
C LYS A 70 -52.00 -46.79 -4.30
N LEU A 71 -51.07 -46.20 -5.05
CA LEU A 71 -49.74 -46.76 -5.21
C LEU A 71 -48.91 -46.45 -3.95
N SER A 72 -48.41 -47.52 -3.31
CA SER A 72 -47.62 -47.49 -2.07
C SER A 72 -46.35 -48.33 -2.22
N VAL A 73 -45.26 -47.92 -1.60
CA VAL A 73 -43.95 -48.60 -1.67
C VAL A 73 -43.96 -49.88 -0.84
N SER A 74 -44.75 -49.90 0.22
CA SER A 74 -44.82 -51.01 1.17
C SER A 74 -45.95 -52.00 0.86
N ASP A 75 -47.02 -51.53 0.24
CA ASP A 75 -48.20 -52.36 -0.04
C ASP A 75 -48.12 -52.98 -1.43
N SER A 76 -48.64 -54.20 -1.58
CA SER A 76 -48.77 -54.84 -2.89
C SER A 76 -49.63 -54.00 -3.84
N LEU A 77 -49.25 -54.00 -5.13
CA LEU A 77 -50.01 -53.38 -6.22
C LEU A 77 -51.36 -54.05 -6.43
N LEU A 78 -51.43 -55.36 -6.19
CA LEU A 78 -52.64 -56.16 -6.35
C LEU A 78 -53.28 -56.45 -4.99
N PRO A 79 -54.63 -56.53 -4.93
CA PRO A 79 -55.34 -57.08 -3.78
C PRO A 79 -54.93 -58.53 -3.49
N ASP A 80 -55.07 -58.96 -2.24
CA ASP A 80 -54.67 -60.32 -1.80
C ASP A 80 -55.51 -61.42 -2.48
N GLU A 81 -56.69 -61.03 -2.98
CA GLU A 81 -57.66 -61.86 -3.68
C GLU A 81 -57.23 -62.22 -5.12
N ILE A 82 -56.23 -61.54 -5.70
CA ILE A 82 -55.78 -61.72 -7.08
C ILE A 82 -54.36 -62.28 -7.12
N ARG A 83 -54.22 -63.51 -7.65
CA ARG A 83 -52.92 -64.15 -7.90
C ARG A 83 -52.56 -64.04 -9.36
N VAL A 84 -51.28 -63.89 -9.68
CA VAL A 84 -50.81 -63.68 -11.05
C VAL A 84 -49.76 -64.69 -11.43
N GLU A 85 -49.76 -65.12 -12.70
CA GLU A 85 -48.79 -66.12 -13.19
C GLU A 85 -47.35 -65.61 -13.13
N ARG A 86 -47.15 -64.29 -13.29
CA ARG A 86 -45.85 -63.62 -13.32
C ARG A 86 -45.76 -62.47 -12.28
N PRO A 87 -45.48 -62.78 -11.00
CA PRO A 87 -45.39 -61.77 -9.95
C PRO A 87 -44.21 -60.81 -10.13
N ASP A 88 -43.16 -61.22 -10.84
CA ASP A 88 -41.98 -60.40 -11.15
C ASP A 88 -42.32 -59.18 -12.02
N LEU A 89 -43.31 -59.30 -12.91
CA LEU A 89 -43.78 -58.16 -13.71
C LEU A 89 -44.52 -57.13 -12.87
N ILE A 90 -45.23 -57.58 -11.83
CA ILE A 90 -45.97 -56.70 -10.92
C ILE A 90 -45.00 -55.89 -10.06
N THR A 91 -43.97 -56.53 -9.49
CA THR A 91 -42.97 -55.83 -8.67
C THR A 91 -42.14 -54.84 -9.50
N ARG A 92 -41.79 -55.21 -10.75
CA ARG A 92 -41.14 -54.29 -11.68
C ARG A 92 -42.03 -53.10 -12.02
N ALA A 93 -43.29 -53.36 -12.39
CA ALA A 93 -44.25 -52.30 -12.72
C ALA A 93 -44.48 -51.38 -11.52
N GLN A 94 -44.61 -51.93 -10.31
CA GLN A 94 -44.72 -51.17 -9.07
C GLN A 94 -43.52 -50.22 -8.88
N ALA A 95 -42.28 -50.71 -9.05
CA ALA A 95 -41.08 -49.88 -8.93
C ALA A 95 -40.99 -48.80 -10.03
N GLU A 96 -41.25 -49.15 -11.29
CA GLU A 96 -41.26 -48.19 -12.41
C GLU A 96 -42.34 -47.14 -12.23
N TRP A 97 -43.54 -47.51 -11.80
CA TRP A 97 -44.67 -46.59 -11.62
C TRP A 97 -44.47 -45.65 -10.45
N HIS A 98 -43.85 -46.14 -9.37
CA HIS A 98 -43.41 -45.29 -8.27
C HIS A 98 -42.44 -44.21 -8.75
N PHE A 99 -41.45 -44.61 -9.54
CA PHE A 99 -40.52 -43.66 -10.13
C PHE A 99 -41.23 -42.65 -11.04
N VAL A 100 -42.15 -43.10 -11.91
CA VAL A 100 -42.94 -42.23 -12.79
C VAL A 100 -43.70 -41.18 -11.97
N VAL A 101 -44.42 -41.59 -10.92
CA VAL A 101 -45.17 -40.65 -10.07
C VAL A 101 -44.26 -39.67 -9.36
N LEU A 102 -43.14 -40.14 -8.78
CA LEU A 102 -42.20 -39.28 -8.05
C LEU A 102 -41.51 -38.28 -8.98
N SER A 103 -41.09 -38.72 -10.17
CA SER A 103 -40.49 -37.85 -11.19
C SER A 103 -41.46 -36.74 -11.62
N SER A 104 -42.73 -37.08 -11.80
CA SER A 104 -43.76 -36.10 -12.19
C SER A 104 -44.15 -35.15 -11.08
N LYS A 105 -44.18 -35.61 -9.81
CA LYS A 105 -44.32 -34.73 -8.64
C LYS A 105 -43.15 -33.77 -8.54
N LEU A 106 -41.92 -34.27 -8.70
CA LEU A 106 -40.70 -33.44 -8.69
C LEU A 106 -40.73 -32.39 -9.81
N TYR A 107 -41.12 -32.79 -11.02
CA TYR A 107 -41.33 -31.84 -12.13
C TYR A 107 -42.39 -30.78 -11.77
N GLY A 108 -43.51 -31.18 -11.16
CA GLY A 108 -44.55 -30.26 -10.70
C GLY A 108 -44.02 -29.21 -9.71
N LEU A 109 -43.20 -29.62 -8.75
CA LEU A 109 -42.57 -28.73 -7.76
C LEU A 109 -41.62 -27.73 -8.42
N TYR A 110 -40.73 -28.19 -9.30
CA TYR A 110 -39.84 -27.28 -10.02
C TYR A 110 -40.58 -26.37 -10.98
N LYS A 111 -41.67 -26.85 -11.58
CA LYS A 111 -42.52 -26.03 -12.42
C LYS A 111 -43.17 -24.91 -11.62
N SER A 112 -43.67 -25.16 -10.40
CA SER A 112 -44.23 -24.11 -9.55
C SER A 112 -43.17 -23.12 -9.08
N GLU A 113 -42.00 -23.59 -8.61
CA GLU A 113 -40.88 -22.72 -8.21
C GLU A 113 -40.43 -21.82 -9.39
N LEU A 114 -40.40 -22.37 -10.61
CA LEU A 114 -40.05 -21.61 -11.81
C LEU A 114 -41.13 -20.59 -12.22
N GLU A 115 -42.41 -20.89 -12.05
CA GLU A 115 -43.47 -19.90 -12.30
C GLU A 115 -43.41 -18.77 -11.27
N GLU A 116 -43.10 -19.05 -9.99
CA GLU A 116 -42.87 -18.00 -8.98
C GLU A 116 -41.67 -17.10 -9.35
N LEU A 117 -40.56 -17.70 -9.79
CA LEU A 117 -39.40 -16.94 -10.28
C LEU A 117 -39.74 -16.13 -11.54
N LYS A 118 -40.56 -16.70 -12.43
CA LYS A 118 -41.03 -15.99 -13.62
C LYS A 118 -41.85 -14.76 -13.24
N ASP A 119 -42.81 -14.89 -12.33
CA ASP A 119 -43.65 -13.77 -11.90
C ASP A 119 -42.80 -12.65 -11.29
N LYS A 120 -41.80 -13.00 -10.47
CA LYS A 120 -40.82 -12.04 -9.94
C LYS A 120 -40.05 -11.35 -11.06
N VAL A 121 -39.49 -12.10 -12.02
CA VAL A 121 -38.71 -11.54 -13.15
C VAL A 121 -39.58 -10.66 -14.05
N GLU A 122 -40.84 -11.03 -14.29
CA GLU A 122 -41.77 -10.25 -15.12
C GLU A 122 -42.23 -8.96 -14.44
N SER A 123 -42.20 -8.91 -13.10
CA SER A 123 -42.50 -7.70 -12.34
C SER A 123 -41.34 -6.68 -12.27
N LEU A 124 -40.14 -7.06 -12.72
CA LEU A 124 -38.97 -6.19 -12.66
C LEU A 124 -39.02 -5.08 -13.72
N SER A 125 -38.81 -3.84 -13.27
CA SER A 125 -38.51 -2.70 -14.13
C SER A 125 -37.00 -2.52 -14.38
N GLU A 126 -36.17 -2.97 -13.46
CA GLU A 126 -34.72 -2.82 -13.50
C GLU A 126 -34.01 -4.16 -13.24
N TYR A 127 -32.75 -4.25 -13.65
CA TYR A 127 -31.97 -5.46 -13.43
C TYR A 127 -31.72 -5.71 -11.94
N ASP A 128 -32.03 -6.94 -11.50
CA ASP A 128 -31.73 -7.41 -10.16
C ASP A 128 -30.73 -8.59 -10.19
N ASN A 129 -29.58 -8.38 -9.56
CA ASN A 129 -28.54 -9.40 -9.42
C ASN A 129 -28.94 -10.51 -8.42
N ILE A 130 -29.82 -10.24 -7.45
CA ILE A 130 -30.31 -11.24 -6.50
C ILE A 130 -31.14 -12.27 -7.26
N LEU A 131 -32.14 -11.83 -8.03
CA LEU A 131 -32.98 -12.72 -8.83
C LEU A 131 -32.20 -13.48 -9.91
N TRP A 132 -31.15 -12.88 -10.48
CA TRP A 132 -30.21 -13.59 -11.36
C TRP A 132 -29.56 -14.79 -10.67
N ASN A 133 -29.12 -14.62 -9.42
CA ASN A 133 -28.49 -15.69 -8.66
C ASN A 133 -29.52 -16.73 -8.21
N GLU A 134 -30.72 -16.32 -7.79
CA GLU A 134 -31.82 -17.25 -7.46
C GLU A 134 -32.15 -18.15 -8.66
N LEU A 135 -32.28 -17.58 -9.86
CA LEU A 135 -32.55 -18.34 -11.09
C LEU A 135 -31.41 -19.30 -11.45
N ARG A 136 -30.15 -18.89 -11.22
CA ARG A 136 -28.97 -19.75 -11.42
C ARG A 136 -28.94 -20.90 -10.43
N GLU A 137 -29.23 -20.66 -9.16
CA GLU A 137 -29.32 -21.69 -8.14
C GLU A 137 -30.45 -22.68 -8.44
N PHE A 138 -31.62 -22.19 -8.83
CA PHE A 138 -32.71 -23.02 -9.32
C PHE A 138 -32.26 -23.91 -10.49
N TRP A 139 -31.61 -23.33 -11.51
CA TRP A 139 -31.14 -24.10 -12.66
C TRP A 139 -30.13 -25.19 -12.26
N ASN A 140 -29.22 -24.88 -11.32
CA ASN A 140 -28.30 -25.89 -10.80
C ASN A 140 -29.03 -27.05 -10.12
N LYS A 141 -30.09 -26.77 -9.33
CA LYS A 141 -30.94 -27.82 -8.72
C LYS A 141 -31.56 -28.71 -9.81
N VAL A 142 -32.18 -28.11 -10.82
CA VAL A 142 -32.80 -28.84 -11.94
C VAL A 142 -31.77 -29.66 -12.70
N GLN A 143 -30.61 -29.09 -12.99
CA GLN A 143 -29.54 -29.75 -13.72
C GLN A 143 -29.02 -30.99 -12.98
N THR A 144 -28.85 -30.92 -11.65
CA THR A 144 -28.52 -32.08 -10.83
C THR A 144 -29.57 -33.18 -10.98
N GLN A 145 -30.86 -32.85 -10.88
CA GLN A 145 -31.93 -33.85 -10.99
C GLN A 145 -32.05 -34.47 -12.40
N VAL A 146 -31.73 -33.71 -13.45
CA VAL A 146 -31.66 -34.23 -14.82
C VAL A 146 -30.46 -35.16 -14.99
N ASN A 147 -29.30 -34.80 -14.44
CA ASN A 147 -28.08 -35.63 -14.49
C ASN A 147 -28.25 -36.94 -13.72
N ASP A 148 -28.88 -36.87 -12.54
CA ASP A 148 -29.21 -38.02 -11.70
C ASP A 148 -30.34 -38.88 -12.28
N LYS A 149 -30.92 -38.47 -13.41
CA LYS A 149 -32.03 -39.13 -14.11
C LYS A 149 -33.30 -39.25 -13.26
N ASN A 150 -33.49 -38.37 -12.29
CA ASN A 150 -34.71 -38.28 -11.49
C ASN A 150 -35.85 -37.57 -12.24
N LEU A 151 -35.50 -36.81 -13.28
CA LEU A 151 -36.46 -36.17 -14.19
C LEU A 151 -36.40 -36.84 -15.57
N PHE A 152 -37.58 -37.02 -16.19
CA PHE A 152 -37.64 -37.40 -17.60
C PHE A 152 -37.00 -36.32 -18.48
N ARG A 153 -36.40 -36.74 -19.59
CA ARG A 153 -35.71 -35.84 -20.54
C ARG A 153 -36.61 -34.70 -21.02
N GLU A 154 -37.89 -34.98 -21.26
CA GLU A 154 -38.88 -33.99 -21.68
C GLU A 154 -39.15 -32.95 -20.60
N HIS A 155 -39.25 -33.36 -19.34
CA HIS A 155 -39.41 -32.47 -18.19
C HIS A 155 -38.18 -31.57 -18.01
N GLY A 156 -36.98 -32.14 -18.10
CA GLY A 156 -35.74 -31.38 -18.06
C GLY A 156 -35.63 -30.36 -19.18
N ALA A 157 -36.02 -30.72 -20.41
CA ALA A 157 -36.04 -29.81 -21.55
C ALA A 157 -37.03 -28.65 -21.35
N ALA A 158 -38.26 -28.94 -20.92
CA ALA A 158 -39.27 -27.92 -20.68
C ALA A 158 -38.85 -26.92 -19.58
N LEU A 159 -38.24 -27.39 -18.48
CA LEU A 159 -37.71 -26.51 -17.44
C LEU A 159 -36.55 -25.66 -17.96
N ARG A 160 -35.65 -26.25 -18.77
CA ARG A 160 -34.52 -25.55 -19.38
C ARG A 160 -34.98 -24.40 -20.29
N ASP A 161 -35.92 -24.66 -21.18
CA ASP A 161 -36.37 -23.68 -22.16
C ASP A 161 -37.02 -22.47 -21.48
N LYS A 162 -37.86 -22.72 -20.47
CA LYS A 162 -38.43 -21.67 -19.63
C LYS A 162 -37.38 -20.89 -18.85
N THR A 163 -36.42 -21.58 -18.25
CA THR A 163 -35.32 -20.96 -17.48
C THR A 163 -34.46 -20.07 -18.39
N ASN A 164 -34.14 -20.53 -19.61
CA ASN A 164 -33.40 -19.74 -20.59
C ASN A 164 -34.14 -18.46 -20.95
N HIS A 165 -35.45 -18.53 -21.17
CA HIS A 165 -36.26 -17.35 -21.46
C HIS A 165 -36.16 -16.31 -20.33
N LEU A 166 -36.20 -16.75 -19.06
CA LEU A 166 -36.04 -15.84 -17.93
C LEU A 166 -34.64 -15.20 -17.88
N PHE A 167 -33.59 -15.97 -18.17
CA PHE A 167 -32.23 -15.42 -18.29
C PHE A 167 -32.10 -14.40 -19.42
N GLU A 168 -32.78 -14.61 -20.56
CA GLU A 168 -32.81 -13.65 -21.66
C GLU A 168 -33.45 -12.32 -21.22
N LYS A 169 -34.61 -12.37 -20.57
CA LYS A 169 -35.26 -11.16 -20.01
C LYS A 169 -34.34 -10.41 -19.04
N LEU A 170 -33.69 -11.11 -18.11
CA LEU A 170 -32.75 -10.48 -17.18
C LEU A 170 -31.51 -9.89 -17.88
N LYS A 171 -31.02 -10.54 -18.95
CA LYS A 171 -29.91 -9.99 -19.76
C LYS A 171 -30.34 -8.71 -20.49
N GLU A 172 -31.57 -8.65 -20.97
CA GLU A 172 -32.12 -7.43 -21.59
C GLU A 172 -32.19 -6.27 -20.61
N LEU A 173 -32.71 -6.51 -19.39
CA LEU A 173 -32.73 -5.52 -18.31
C LEU A 173 -31.31 -5.10 -17.89
N LYS A 174 -30.36 -6.03 -17.87
CA LYS A 174 -28.96 -5.70 -17.58
C LYS A 174 -28.38 -4.77 -18.65
N LYS A 175 -28.66 -5.05 -19.92
CA LYS A 175 -28.21 -4.24 -21.05
C LYS A 175 -28.85 -2.85 -21.03
N SER A 176 -30.13 -2.73 -20.66
CA SER A 176 -30.76 -1.42 -20.52
C SER A 176 -30.11 -0.60 -19.40
N LEU A 177 -29.83 -1.21 -18.24
CA LEU A 177 -29.10 -0.58 -17.14
C LEU A 177 -27.71 -0.11 -17.58
N GLU A 178 -26.96 -0.95 -18.31
CA GLU A 178 -25.64 -0.58 -18.85
C GLU A 178 -25.73 0.61 -19.82
N ASN A 179 -26.70 0.61 -20.73
CA ASN A 179 -26.93 1.72 -21.66
C ASN A 179 -27.31 3.01 -20.94
N GLU A 180 -28.19 2.95 -19.94
CA GLU A 180 -28.57 4.10 -19.14
C GLU A 180 -27.38 4.68 -18.39
N PHE A 181 -26.55 3.80 -17.82
CA PHE A 181 -25.32 4.19 -17.16
C PHE A 181 -24.32 4.85 -18.12
N GLU A 182 -24.14 4.32 -19.33
CA GLU A 182 -23.31 4.94 -20.37
C GLU A 182 -23.82 6.32 -20.77
N VAL A 183 -25.14 6.48 -20.95
CA VAL A 183 -25.75 7.77 -21.28
C VAL A 183 -25.55 8.79 -20.15
N GLN A 184 -25.74 8.38 -18.89
CA GLN A 184 -25.49 9.25 -17.74
C GLN A 184 -24.00 9.63 -17.63
N SER A 185 -23.10 8.66 -17.80
CA SER A 185 -21.66 8.88 -17.79
C SER A 185 -21.24 9.90 -18.84
N LYS A 186 -21.71 9.77 -20.09
CA LYS A 186 -21.42 10.73 -21.17
C LYS A 186 -21.93 12.14 -20.86
N LYS A 187 -23.15 12.28 -20.32
CA LYS A 187 -23.69 13.60 -19.91
C LYS A 187 -22.82 14.27 -18.85
N TYR A 188 -22.35 13.51 -17.85
CA TYR A 188 -21.44 14.05 -16.84
C TYR A 188 -20.07 14.39 -17.43
N VAL A 189 -19.52 13.54 -18.31
CA VAL A 189 -18.25 13.84 -19.00
C VAL A 189 -18.34 15.13 -19.81
N GLU A 190 -19.44 15.34 -20.53
CA GLU A 190 -19.70 16.59 -21.28
C GLU A 190 -19.72 17.78 -20.32
N THR A 191 -20.51 17.71 -19.24
CA THR A 191 -20.62 18.78 -18.23
C THR A 191 -19.26 19.13 -17.62
N PHE A 192 -18.48 18.14 -17.18
CA PHE A 192 -17.16 18.38 -16.60
C PHE A 192 -16.12 18.79 -17.65
N SER A 193 -16.24 18.32 -18.90
CA SER A 193 -15.37 18.76 -19.99
C SER A 193 -15.59 20.24 -20.32
N GLU A 194 -16.83 20.72 -20.27
CA GLU A 194 -17.15 22.14 -20.43
C GLU A 194 -16.62 22.99 -19.26
N GLU A 195 -16.79 22.53 -18.01
CA GLU A 195 -16.21 23.21 -16.84
C GLU A 195 -14.67 23.31 -16.94
N LEU A 196 -14.01 22.22 -17.37
CA LEU A 196 -12.56 22.18 -17.56
C LEU A 196 -12.10 23.08 -18.72
N ALA A 197 -12.82 23.09 -19.84
CA ALA A 197 -12.50 23.95 -20.99
C ALA A 197 -12.63 25.45 -20.61
N ALA A 198 -13.64 25.82 -19.82
CA ALA A 198 -13.79 27.18 -19.33
C ALA A 198 -12.66 27.59 -18.36
N ILE A 199 -12.14 26.66 -17.57
CA ILE A 199 -10.96 26.91 -16.72
C ILE A 199 -9.70 27.02 -17.58
N GLU A 200 -9.52 26.13 -18.56
CA GLU A 200 -8.40 26.12 -19.48
C GLU A 200 -8.30 27.42 -20.28
N GLU A 201 -9.42 27.96 -20.78
CA GLU A 201 -9.45 29.24 -21.46
C GLU A 201 -8.99 30.40 -20.55
N LYS A 202 -9.35 30.37 -19.26
CA LYS A 202 -8.89 31.38 -18.27
C LYS A 202 -7.40 31.22 -17.94
N ILE A 203 -6.90 29.98 -17.92
CA ILE A 203 -5.47 29.67 -17.77
C ILE A 203 -4.68 30.26 -18.95
N ASP A 204 -5.17 30.05 -20.17
CA ASP A 204 -4.52 30.54 -21.39
C ASP A 204 -4.47 32.07 -21.44
N LYS A 205 -5.54 32.73 -20.96
CA LYS A 205 -5.61 34.20 -20.79
C LYS A 205 -4.77 34.72 -19.62
N GLY A 206 -4.20 33.85 -18.78
CA GLY A 206 -3.35 34.23 -17.64
C GLY A 206 -4.10 34.90 -16.48
N LEU A 207 -5.43 34.75 -16.40
CA LEU A 207 -6.25 35.43 -15.40
C LEU A 207 -6.39 34.57 -14.14
N GLY A 208 -5.95 35.07 -12.98
CA GLY A 208 -6.29 34.47 -11.69
C GLY A 208 -5.77 33.06 -11.45
N LEU A 209 -4.49 32.79 -11.75
CA LEU A 209 -3.85 31.46 -11.65
C LEU A 209 -3.92 30.81 -10.25
N GLY A 210 -4.04 31.61 -9.19
CA GLY A 210 -4.24 31.12 -7.82
C GLY A 210 -5.64 30.53 -7.60
N PRO A 211 -6.72 31.33 -7.75
CA PRO A 211 -8.09 30.85 -7.66
C PRO A 211 -8.41 29.66 -8.58
N LEU A 212 -7.89 29.66 -9.82
CA LEU A 212 -8.11 28.57 -10.77
C LEU A 212 -7.55 27.21 -10.30
N PHE A 213 -6.51 27.21 -9.47
CA PHE A 213 -5.96 25.99 -8.89
C PHE A 213 -6.93 25.35 -7.90
N GLU A 214 -7.58 26.16 -7.07
CA GLU A 214 -8.60 25.70 -6.13
C GLU A 214 -9.88 25.29 -6.86
N ASP A 215 -10.23 25.96 -7.95
CA ASP A 215 -11.37 25.56 -8.79
C ASP A 215 -11.13 24.21 -9.48
N LEU A 216 -9.93 23.94 -10.01
CA LEU A 216 -9.60 22.60 -10.53
C LEU A 216 -9.67 21.52 -9.46
N LYS A 217 -9.24 21.80 -8.23
CA LYS A 217 -9.40 20.85 -7.10
C LYS A 217 -10.86 20.60 -6.76
N LYS A 218 -11.72 21.63 -6.82
CA LYS A 218 -13.17 21.45 -6.62
C LYS A 218 -13.75 20.56 -7.71
N VAL A 219 -13.42 20.79 -8.97
CA VAL A 219 -13.85 19.93 -10.10
C VAL A 219 -13.36 18.48 -9.89
N GLN A 220 -12.09 18.30 -9.53
CA GLN A 220 -11.52 16.99 -9.21
C GLN A 220 -12.26 16.27 -8.07
N THR A 221 -12.72 17.01 -7.07
CA THR A 221 -13.47 16.46 -5.94
C THR A 221 -14.89 16.09 -6.36
N LYS A 222 -15.60 16.99 -7.05
CA LYS A 222 -16.94 16.73 -7.60
C LYS A 222 -16.97 15.47 -8.45
N ILE A 223 -15.97 15.25 -9.30
CA ILE A 223 -15.90 14.07 -10.17
C ILE A 223 -15.86 12.75 -9.38
N LYS A 224 -15.40 12.74 -8.13
CA LYS A 224 -15.43 11.54 -7.30
C LYS A 224 -16.85 11.16 -6.84
N ASP A 225 -17.76 12.13 -6.81
CA ASP A 225 -19.14 11.92 -6.36
C ASP A 225 -20.02 11.32 -7.47
N PHE A 226 -19.58 11.40 -8.73
CA PHE A 226 -20.29 10.85 -9.88
C PHE A 226 -19.70 9.50 -10.31
N LYS A 227 -20.58 8.61 -10.77
CA LYS A 227 -20.18 7.33 -11.35
C LYS A 227 -20.02 7.47 -12.86
N PHE A 228 -18.92 6.95 -13.36
CA PHE A 228 -18.56 6.97 -14.78
C PHE A 228 -18.24 5.55 -15.25
N THR A 229 -18.33 5.33 -16.55
CA THR A 229 -17.66 4.19 -17.17
C THR A 229 -16.14 4.30 -16.94
N LYS A 230 -15.45 3.16 -17.02
CA LYS A 230 -14.00 3.12 -16.78
C LYS A 230 -13.24 4.04 -17.75
N ASP A 231 -13.64 4.04 -19.01
CA ASP A 231 -12.96 4.77 -20.07
C ASP A 231 -13.24 6.27 -19.94
N ASP A 232 -14.51 6.67 -19.76
CA ASP A 232 -14.93 8.05 -19.49
C ASP A 232 -14.21 8.65 -18.29
N ARG A 233 -14.08 7.86 -17.22
CA ARG A 233 -13.34 8.26 -16.02
C ARG A 233 -11.88 8.56 -16.37
N ASN A 234 -11.20 7.64 -17.05
CA ASN A 234 -9.79 7.79 -17.39
C ASN A 234 -9.56 9.02 -18.28
N ASP A 235 -10.41 9.23 -19.28
CA ASP A 235 -10.33 10.38 -20.17
C ASP A 235 -10.50 11.70 -19.41
N LEU A 236 -11.47 11.76 -18.49
CA LEU A 236 -11.69 12.93 -17.66
C LEU A 236 -10.52 13.21 -16.71
N TRP A 237 -9.95 12.17 -16.09
CA TRP A 237 -8.75 12.29 -15.24
C TRP A 237 -7.53 12.78 -16.02
N ASN A 238 -7.33 12.28 -17.25
CA ASN A 238 -6.27 12.73 -18.13
C ASN A 238 -6.44 14.21 -18.50
N LYS A 239 -7.66 14.65 -18.82
CA LYS A 239 -7.94 16.07 -19.08
C LYS A 239 -7.60 16.94 -17.88
N ILE A 240 -8.07 16.57 -16.68
CA ILE A 240 -7.76 17.31 -15.43
C ILE A 240 -6.25 17.43 -15.22
N ASP A 241 -5.50 16.33 -15.38
CA ASP A 241 -4.04 16.33 -15.20
C ASP A 241 -3.34 17.25 -16.21
N VAL A 242 -3.77 17.21 -17.48
CA VAL A 242 -3.27 18.12 -18.52
C VAL A 242 -3.57 19.58 -18.17
N THR A 243 -4.79 19.90 -17.73
CA THR A 243 -5.17 21.27 -17.34
C THR A 243 -4.38 21.74 -16.11
N PHE A 244 -4.12 20.87 -15.12
CA PHE A 244 -3.24 21.20 -13.98
C PHE A 244 -1.79 21.45 -14.41
N LYS A 245 -1.26 20.67 -15.36
CA LYS A 245 0.09 20.88 -15.91
C LYS A 245 0.19 22.24 -16.58
N LYS A 246 -0.76 22.58 -17.47
CA LYS A 246 -0.85 23.90 -18.11
C LYS A 246 -0.91 25.04 -17.10
N LEU A 247 -1.74 24.90 -16.06
CA LEU A 247 -1.84 25.91 -15.01
C LEU A 247 -0.51 26.12 -14.25
N LYS A 248 0.21 25.03 -13.93
CA LYS A 248 1.50 25.10 -13.23
C LYS A 248 2.58 25.75 -14.09
N GLU A 249 2.62 25.43 -15.39
CA GLU A 249 3.52 26.07 -16.36
C GLU A 249 3.28 27.58 -16.41
N LYS A 250 2.01 28.01 -16.51
CA LYS A 250 1.64 29.44 -16.52
C LYS A 250 1.89 30.17 -15.21
N ARG A 251 1.81 29.49 -14.06
CA ARG A 251 2.09 30.06 -12.72
C ARG A 251 3.58 30.29 -12.45
N GLY A 252 4.46 30.00 -13.40
CA GLY A 252 5.91 30.09 -13.21
C GLY A 252 6.49 28.98 -12.33
N ASN A 253 5.65 28.02 -11.91
CA ASN A 253 6.08 26.83 -11.19
C ASN A 253 6.46 25.68 -12.14
N GLY A 254 6.38 25.93 -13.46
CA GLY A 254 7.07 25.17 -14.51
C GLY A 254 8.49 25.70 -14.76
N GLY A 255 9.17 26.12 -13.69
CA GLY A 255 10.59 26.42 -13.72
C GLY A 255 11.35 25.19 -14.19
N GLN A 256 12.04 25.38 -15.31
CA GLN A 256 13.13 24.58 -15.87
C GLN A 256 13.62 23.43 -14.98
N GLY A 257 13.78 22.27 -15.61
CA GLY A 257 14.78 21.30 -15.17
C GLY A 257 16.15 21.97 -15.11
N GLN A 258 16.43 22.60 -13.98
CA GLN A 258 17.78 22.97 -13.58
C GLN A 258 18.42 21.69 -13.09
N GLN A 259 19.05 20.98 -14.04
CA GLN A 259 20.13 20.06 -13.75
C GLN A 259 21.21 20.86 -13.02
N GLY A 260 21.14 20.84 -11.70
CA GLY A 260 22.05 21.53 -10.80
C GLY A 260 21.76 21.09 -9.37
N ASN A 261 22.31 19.94 -9.00
CA ASN A 261 22.53 19.47 -7.62
C ASN A 261 21.37 19.60 -6.62
N ASN A 262 20.45 18.65 -6.65
CA ASN A 262 19.73 18.29 -5.44
C ASN A 262 19.79 16.77 -5.25
N GLU A 263 20.99 16.27 -4.92
CA GLU A 263 21.27 14.86 -4.55
C GLU A 263 20.26 14.40 -3.48
N LEU A 264 19.85 15.29 -2.59
CA LEU A 264 18.81 15.10 -1.59
C LEU A 264 17.44 14.78 -2.23
N ALA A 265 16.97 15.58 -3.18
CA ALA A 265 15.69 15.34 -3.87
C ALA A 265 15.70 14.03 -4.68
N ARG A 266 16.85 13.66 -5.28
CA ARG A 266 17.00 12.37 -5.98
C ARG A 266 16.96 11.19 -5.02
N THR A 267 17.58 11.34 -3.84
CA THR A 267 17.61 10.30 -2.80
C THR A 267 16.24 10.15 -2.15
N GLU A 268 15.51 11.25 -1.91
CA GLU A 268 14.12 11.24 -1.43
C GLU A 268 13.16 10.60 -2.44
N ALA A 269 13.32 10.86 -3.74
CA ALA A 269 12.52 10.21 -4.78
C ALA A 269 12.77 8.69 -4.86
N ARG A 270 14.03 8.25 -4.73
CA ARG A 270 14.39 6.82 -4.65
C ARG A 270 13.80 6.17 -3.41
N TYR A 271 13.90 6.82 -2.25
CA TYR A 271 13.32 6.37 -1.00
C TYR A 271 11.80 6.19 -1.10
N LYS A 272 11.09 7.17 -1.66
CA LYS A 272 9.64 7.09 -1.88
C LYS A 272 9.26 5.96 -2.86
N GLY A 273 10.05 5.76 -3.91
CA GLY A 273 9.88 4.63 -4.83
C GLY A 273 10.08 3.29 -4.14
N LEU A 274 11.10 3.18 -3.29
CA LEU A 274 11.40 1.98 -2.50
C LEU A 274 10.27 1.65 -1.50
N ILE A 275 9.70 2.65 -0.82
CA ILE A 275 8.52 2.45 0.05
C ILE A 275 7.35 1.85 -0.74
N GLY A 276 7.06 2.40 -1.93
CA GLY A 276 5.99 1.87 -2.78
C GLY A 276 6.26 0.43 -3.25
N ALA A 277 7.52 0.09 -3.52
CA ALA A 277 7.93 -1.27 -3.86
C ALA A 277 7.82 -2.23 -2.66
N LEU A 278 8.22 -1.79 -1.46
CA LEU A 278 8.08 -2.54 -0.19
C LEU A 278 6.60 -2.87 0.09
N GLN A 279 5.70 -1.90 -0.07
CA GLN A 279 4.26 -2.12 0.11
C GLN A 279 3.70 -3.17 -0.85
N LYS A 280 4.10 -3.13 -2.13
CA LYS A 280 3.69 -4.13 -3.14
C LYS A 280 4.27 -5.51 -2.83
N MET A 281 5.51 -5.57 -2.38
CA MET A 281 6.16 -6.82 -1.97
C MET A 281 5.44 -7.44 -0.76
N GLN A 282 5.13 -6.63 0.26
CA GLN A 282 4.38 -7.07 1.44
C GLN A 282 2.98 -7.58 1.06
N GLN A 283 2.26 -6.87 0.19
CA GLN A 283 0.97 -7.35 -0.32
C GLN A 283 1.13 -8.68 -1.06
N SER A 284 2.16 -8.83 -1.89
CA SER A 284 2.44 -10.08 -2.62
C SER A 284 2.75 -11.27 -1.70
N ILE A 285 3.45 -11.04 -0.59
CA ILE A 285 3.71 -12.04 0.46
C ILE A 285 2.40 -12.40 1.17
N ASN A 286 1.58 -11.41 1.54
CA ASN A 286 0.30 -11.65 2.22
C ASN A 286 -0.67 -12.48 1.35
N PHE A 287 -0.67 -12.31 0.03
CA PHE A 287 -1.45 -13.16 -0.88
C PHE A 287 -0.92 -14.60 -0.88
N ASP A 288 0.40 -14.79 -0.96
CA ASP A 288 0.99 -16.13 -0.91
C ASP A 288 0.75 -16.83 0.43
N GLN A 289 0.77 -16.09 1.55
CA GLN A 289 0.43 -16.63 2.88
C GLN A 289 -1.02 -17.13 2.94
N LYS A 290 -1.96 -16.39 2.33
CA LYS A 290 -3.37 -16.84 2.23
C LYS A 290 -3.51 -18.10 1.38
N ASP A 291 -2.79 -18.18 0.25
CA ASP A 291 -2.76 -19.38 -0.60
C ASP A 291 -2.16 -20.58 0.15
N LEU A 292 -1.10 -20.36 0.94
CA LEU A 292 -0.48 -21.36 1.79
C LEU A 292 -1.47 -21.90 2.82
N GLU A 293 -2.15 -21.02 3.55
CA GLU A 293 -3.18 -21.40 4.52
C GLU A 293 -4.32 -22.19 3.87
N TYR A 294 -4.75 -21.76 2.69
CA TYR A 294 -5.81 -22.40 1.93
C TYR A 294 -5.45 -23.85 1.55
N GLU A 295 -4.28 -24.07 0.96
CA GLU A 295 -3.84 -25.41 0.58
C GLU A 295 -3.53 -26.28 1.81
N THR A 296 -2.95 -25.71 2.87
CA THR A 296 -2.65 -26.44 4.12
C THR A 296 -3.92 -26.98 4.78
N LYS A 297 -4.99 -26.18 4.85
CA LYS A 297 -6.30 -26.61 5.38
C LYS A 297 -6.91 -27.76 4.56
N ARG A 298 -6.64 -27.84 3.26
CA ARG A 298 -7.19 -28.86 2.38
C ARG A 298 -6.35 -30.13 2.34
N VAL A 299 -5.03 -30.04 2.53
CA VAL A 299 -4.17 -31.22 2.74
C VAL A 299 -4.65 -32.02 3.95
N ALA A 300 -5.00 -31.35 5.05
CA ALA A 300 -5.53 -32.00 6.24
C ALA A 300 -6.85 -32.77 6.01
N ASN A 301 -7.61 -32.39 4.97
CA ASN A 301 -8.92 -32.96 4.64
C ASN A 301 -8.91 -33.75 3.31
N SER A 302 -7.73 -34.10 2.77
CA SER A 302 -7.63 -34.82 1.49
C SER A 302 -7.74 -36.33 1.70
N GLU A 303 -8.66 -37.00 1.01
CA GLU A 303 -8.95 -38.44 1.17
C GLU A 303 -8.04 -39.36 0.32
N GLY A 304 -7.24 -38.80 -0.60
CA GLY A 304 -6.38 -39.56 -1.53
C GLY A 304 -4.88 -39.30 -1.39
N GLN A 305 -4.06 -40.36 -1.46
CA GLN A 305 -2.59 -40.27 -1.38
C GLN A 305 -1.96 -39.38 -2.47
N LEU A 306 -2.47 -39.48 -3.71
CA LEU A 306 -2.02 -38.66 -4.84
C LEU A 306 -2.41 -37.19 -4.69
N GLU A 307 -3.62 -36.92 -4.19
CA GLU A 307 -4.09 -35.55 -3.95
C GLU A 307 -3.29 -34.86 -2.84
N SER A 308 -2.99 -35.58 -1.75
CA SER A 308 -2.11 -35.11 -0.69
C SER A 308 -0.71 -34.79 -1.20
N GLN A 309 -0.11 -35.65 -2.04
CA GLN A 309 1.21 -35.40 -2.64
C GLN A 309 1.22 -34.18 -3.58
N LEU A 310 0.21 -34.02 -4.44
CA LEU A 310 0.10 -32.87 -5.34
C LEU A 310 -0.07 -31.56 -4.56
N ARG A 311 -0.86 -31.56 -3.49
CA ARG A 311 -1.03 -30.39 -2.63
C ARG A 311 0.23 -30.10 -1.81
N GLN A 312 0.92 -31.13 -1.29
CA GLN A 312 2.20 -30.95 -0.60
C GLN A 312 3.26 -30.32 -1.51
N ALA A 313 3.32 -30.72 -2.77
CA ALA A 313 4.20 -30.10 -3.76
C ALA A 313 3.85 -28.62 -3.99
N LYS A 314 2.55 -28.28 -4.09
CA LYS A 314 2.10 -26.88 -4.20
C LYS A 314 2.44 -26.06 -2.96
N ILE A 315 2.24 -26.61 -1.77
CA ILE A 315 2.62 -25.98 -0.50
C ILE A 315 4.11 -25.66 -0.51
N ASN A 316 4.97 -26.64 -0.85
CA ASN A 316 6.41 -26.42 -0.90
C ASN A 316 6.77 -25.33 -1.93
N MET A 317 6.12 -25.29 -3.10
CA MET A 317 6.33 -24.22 -4.07
C MET A 317 5.93 -22.83 -3.54
N ILE A 318 4.82 -22.74 -2.81
CA ILE A 318 4.35 -21.47 -2.20
C ILE A 318 5.31 -21.05 -1.09
N VAL A 319 5.77 -21.97 -0.25
CA VAL A 319 6.75 -21.70 0.82
C VAL A 319 8.05 -21.15 0.25
N GLU A 320 8.62 -21.79 -0.77
CA GLU A 320 9.84 -21.29 -1.42
C GLU A 320 9.64 -19.91 -2.07
N ARG A 321 8.45 -19.67 -2.66
CA ARG A 321 8.10 -18.36 -3.20
C ARG A 321 8.00 -17.29 -2.12
N ILE A 322 7.38 -17.59 -0.98
CA ILE A 322 7.29 -16.69 0.18
C ILE A 322 8.70 -16.40 0.71
N LYS A 323 9.53 -17.43 0.90
CA LYS A 323 10.90 -17.28 1.38
C LYS A 323 11.72 -16.36 0.48
N SER A 324 11.69 -16.61 -0.84
CA SER A 324 12.39 -15.75 -1.81
C SER A 324 11.89 -14.31 -1.81
N LYS A 325 10.58 -14.09 -1.62
CA LYS A 325 10.01 -12.73 -1.49
C LYS A 325 10.38 -12.07 -0.17
N GLN A 326 10.43 -12.82 0.93
CA GLN A 326 10.82 -12.33 2.24
C GLN A 326 12.28 -11.90 2.25
N GLU A 327 13.18 -12.71 1.70
CA GLU A 327 14.61 -12.35 1.53
C GLU A 327 14.76 -11.05 0.73
N LYS A 328 14.01 -10.89 -0.37
CA LYS A 328 14.01 -9.63 -1.13
C LYS A 328 13.44 -8.45 -0.35
N LEU A 329 12.39 -8.67 0.45
CA LEU A 329 11.80 -7.63 1.29
C LEU A 329 12.79 -7.18 2.37
N ASP A 330 13.53 -8.11 2.97
CA ASP A 330 14.56 -7.81 3.95
C ASP A 330 15.73 -7.02 3.33
N ASP A 331 16.18 -7.38 2.13
CA ASP A 331 17.21 -6.61 1.40
C ASP A 331 16.71 -5.21 0.98
N MET A 332 15.45 -5.10 0.58
CA MET A 332 14.81 -3.80 0.32
C MET A 332 14.72 -2.96 1.59
N ASN A 333 14.47 -3.56 2.76
CA ASN A 333 14.47 -2.85 4.04
C ASN A 333 15.87 -2.38 4.44
N LYS A 334 16.93 -3.16 4.19
CA LYS A 334 18.32 -2.70 4.35
C LYS A 334 18.63 -1.50 3.44
N THR A 335 18.20 -1.57 2.19
CA THR A 335 18.36 -0.45 1.25
C THR A 335 17.58 0.78 1.71
N LYS A 336 16.43 0.58 2.37
CA LYS A 336 15.61 1.66 2.94
C LYS A 336 16.37 2.35 4.07
N THR A 337 16.95 1.59 5.00
CA THR A 337 17.74 2.16 6.09
C THR A 337 18.98 2.90 5.57
N GLU A 338 19.64 2.39 4.52
CA GLU A 338 20.77 3.08 3.89
C GLU A 338 20.35 4.42 3.24
N LEU A 339 19.20 4.45 2.56
CA LEU A 339 18.68 5.68 1.95
C LEU A 339 18.23 6.69 3.02
N GLU A 340 17.63 6.24 4.12
CA GLU A 340 17.28 7.09 5.26
C GLU A 340 18.52 7.74 5.87
N ALA A 341 19.56 6.95 6.16
CA ALA A 341 20.84 7.45 6.66
C ALA A 341 21.47 8.45 5.68
N LYS A 342 21.42 8.18 4.36
CA LYS A 342 21.94 9.10 3.34
C LYS A 342 21.13 10.40 3.29
N ILE A 343 19.80 10.35 3.37
CA ILE A 343 18.95 11.55 3.42
C ILE A 343 19.27 12.36 4.68
N GLU A 344 19.46 11.71 5.83
CA GLU A 344 19.78 12.39 7.08
C GLU A 344 21.16 13.07 7.03
N ARG A 345 22.18 12.40 6.47
CA ARG A 345 23.51 13.00 6.24
C ARG A 345 23.43 14.20 5.31
N GLU A 346 22.70 14.09 4.20
CA GLU A 346 22.54 15.19 3.24
C GLU A 346 21.75 16.37 3.86
N LYS A 347 20.74 16.11 4.71
CA LYS A 347 20.05 17.15 5.50
C LYS A 347 20.99 17.82 6.51
N LYS A 348 21.80 17.04 7.23
CA LYS A 348 22.81 17.56 8.16
C LYS A 348 23.86 18.41 7.44
N ARG A 349 24.31 17.99 6.24
CA ARG A 349 25.22 18.76 5.39
C ARG A 349 24.59 20.06 4.93
N ALA A 350 23.35 20.03 4.42
CA ALA A 350 22.61 21.23 4.02
C ALA A 350 22.49 22.23 5.18
N ILE A 351 22.18 21.76 6.39
CA ILE A 351 22.13 22.58 7.61
C ILE A 351 23.53 23.12 8.00
N LYS A 352 24.59 22.31 7.86
CA LYS A 352 25.97 22.77 8.09
C LYS A 352 26.32 23.89 7.10
N THR A 353 26.09 23.72 5.81
CA THR A 353 26.32 24.77 4.79
C THR A 353 25.51 26.03 5.06
N GLU A 354 24.21 25.93 5.40
CA GLU A 354 23.41 27.11 5.77
C GLU A 354 23.96 27.83 7.02
N LYS A 355 24.50 27.09 7.99
CA LYS A 355 25.13 27.68 9.17
C LYS A 355 26.46 28.36 8.83
N TYR A 356 27.29 27.74 7.99
CA TYR A 356 28.55 28.34 7.51
C TYR A 356 28.29 29.58 6.66
N GLU A 357 27.30 29.58 5.76
CA GLU A 357 26.91 30.75 4.97
C GLU A 357 26.42 31.90 5.87
N LYS A 358 25.58 31.61 6.87
CA LYS A 358 25.15 32.62 7.86
C LYS A 358 26.31 33.15 8.71
N LEU A 359 27.33 32.32 8.95
CA LEU A 359 28.51 32.68 9.73
C LEU A 359 29.52 33.48 8.89
N GLU A 360 29.66 33.17 7.60
CA GLU A 360 30.38 33.98 6.59
C GLU A 360 29.71 35.34 6.41
N GLU A 361 28.39 35.40 6.24
CA GLU A 361 27.63 36.65 6.18
C GLU A 361 27.79 37.48 7.46
N ALA A 362 27.79 36.83 8.64
CA ALA A 362 28.09 37.49 9.91
C ALA A 362 29.55 37.96 10.00
N LYS A 363 30.52 37.18 9.51
CA LYS A 363 31.94 37.54 9.44
C LYS A 363 32.17 38.71 8.48
N GLU A 364 31.52 38.74 7.33
CA GLU A 364 31.57 39.85 6.39
C GLU A 364 30.92 41.10 6.97
N ALA A 365 29.76 40.98 7.64
CA ALA A 365 29.12 42.09 8.33
C ALA A 365 29.99 42.64 9.49
N VAL A 366 30.71 41.77 10.21
CA VAL A 366 31.67 42.17 11.25
C VAL A 366 32.92 42.79 10.63
N LYS A 367 33.47 42.23 9.54
CA LYS A 367 34.59 42.82 8.78
C LYS A 367 34.24 44.21 8.25
N GLN A 368 33.02 44.40 7.75
CA GLN A 368 32.54 45.71 7.30
C GLN A 368 32.39 46.71 8.46
N LYS A 369 31.89 46.26 9.63
CA LYS A 369 31.81 47.08 10.85
C LYS A 369 33.19 47.41 11.44
N ILE A 370 34.13 46.49 11.37
CA ILE A 370 35.51 46.70 11.81
C ILE A 370 36.22 47.64 10.84
N ALA A 371 36.04 47.48 9.53
CA ALA A 371 36.59 48.40 8.53
C ALA A 371 35.99 49.82 8.65
N SER A 372 34.69 49.95 8.93
CA SER A 372 34.08 51.26 9.22
C SER A 372 34.63 51.88 10.50
N ASN A 373 34.80 51.10 11.57
CA ASN A 373 35.36 51.60 12.83
C ASN A 373 36.86 51.92 12.74
N ILE A 374 37.64 51.15 11.97
CA ILE A 374 39.06 51.42 11.71
C ILE A 374 39.20 52.67 10.84
N THR A 375 38.33 52.88 9.83
CA THR A 375 38.37 54.11 9.02
C THR A 375 37.86 55.33 9.78
N GLU A 376 36.97 55.17 10.77
CA GLU A 376 36.60 56.24 11.70
C GLU A 376 37.72 56.57 12.69
N ASN A 377 38.36 55.54 13.29
CA ASN A 377 39.49 55.74 14.19
C ASN A 377 40.75 56.23 13.48
N ALA A 378 41.00 55.82 12.23
CA ALA A 378 42.07 56.35 11.40
C ALA A 378 41.84 57.85 11.10
N LYS A 379 40.59 58.27 10.88
CA LYS A 379 40.23 59.70 10.77
C LYS A 379 40.37 60.45 12.09
N GLU A 380 40.28 59.78 13.24
CA GLU A 380 40.58 60.39 14.55
C GLU A 380 42.09 60.47 14.83
N LEU A 381 42.85 59.46 14.41
CA LEU A 381 44.32 59.43 14.44
C LEU A 381 44.93 60.46 13.49
N ASP A 382 44.37 60.67 12.28
CA ASP A 382 44.78 61.75 11.36
C ASP A 382 44.54 63.13 11.99
N LYS A 383 43.42 63.30 12.69
CA LYS A 383 43.12 64.54 13.43
C LYS A 383 44.01 64.74 14.66
N MET A 384 44.59 63.67 15.23
CA MET A 384 45.58 63.75 16.32
C MET A 384 47.00 63.93 15.78
N SER A 385 47.33 63.34 14.63
CA SER A 385 48.53 63.56 13.84
C SER A 385 48.64 65.04 13.43
N ASP A 386 47.56 65.63 12.88
CA ASP A 386 47.48 67.05 12.55
C ASP A 386 47.67 67.98 13.77
N LYS A 387 47.37 67.48 14.98
CA LYS A 387 47.60 68.22 16.25
C LYS A 387 49.03 68.03 16.77
N LEU A 388 49.63 66.85 16.59
CA LEU A 388 51.03 66.55 16.91
C LEU A 388 52.00 67.22 15.95
N GLU A 389 51.68 67.30 14.66
CA GLU A 389 52.44 68.01 13.63
C GLU A 389 52.37 69.54 13.84
N LYS A 390 51.25 70.04 14.35
CA LYS A 390 51.13 71.43 14.85
C LYS A 390 51.92 71.69 16.13
N ALA A 391 52.11 70.70 16.99
CA ALA A 391 52.96 70.82 18.18
C ALA A 391 54.47 70.70 17.86
N ALA A 392 54.84 69.88 16.87
CA ALA A 392 56.21 69.72 16.40
C ALA A 392 56.73 70.92 15.58
N SER A 393 55.82 71.64 14.89
CA SER A 393 56.17 72.83 14.11
C SER A 393 56.46 74.09 14.94
N GLU A 394 56.20 74.09 16.25
CA GLU A 394 56.63 75.15 17.18
C GLU A 394 58.03 74.93 17.78
N LEU A 395 58.66 73.76 17.56
CA LEU A 395 59.98 73.41 18.09
C LEU A 395 60.99 73.11 16.96
N ALA A 396 61.23 74.08 16.09
CA ALA A 396 62.23 73.95 15.01
C ALA A 396 63.55 74.67 15.33
N LYS A 397 64.64 73.92 15.61
CA LYS A 397 66.02 74.31 15.22
C LYS A 397 66.90 73.10 14.86
N LYS A 398 67.33 73.09 13.59
CA LYS A 398 68.29 72.25 12.84
C LYS A 398 69.69 72.04 13.50
N PRO A 399 70.62 71.19 12.96
CA PRO A 399 70.50 70.11 11.96
C PRO A 399 71.27 68.78 12.25
N LYS A 400 70.91 67.74 11.47
CA LYS A 400 71.70 66.54 11.04
C LYS A 400 72.15 65.50 12.09
N LYS A 401 71.41 64.37 12.10
CA LYS A 401 71.93 63.03 11.79
C LYS A 401 70.74 62.11 11.42
N GLU A 402 70.71 61.69 10.17
CA GLU A 402 69.86 60.60 9.67
C GLU A 402 70.29 59.28 10.34
N SER A 403 69.32 58.34 10.49
CA SER A 403 69.48 56.92 10.87
C SER A 403 68.93 56.42 12.23
N PHE A 404 68.20 57.24 13.02
CA PHE A 404 67.51 56.73 14.23
C PHE A 404 65.97 56.85 14.21
N LEU A 405 65.39 57.80 13.49
CA LEU A 405 63.92 57.96 13.41
C LEU A 405 63.26 57.00 12.41
N ASP A 406 63.89 56.71 11.26
CA ASP A 406 63.38 55.69 10.31
C ASP A 406 63.37 54.29 10.95
N LYS A 407 64.38 53.96 11.78
CA LYS A 407 64.45 52.67 12.47
C LYS A 407 63.42 52.51 13.59
N LEU A 408 62.99 53.62 14.20
CA LEU A 408 61.99 53.61 15.26
C LEU A 408 60.57 53.51 14.69
N SER A 409 60.32 54.11 13.51
CA SER A 409 59.07 53.97 12.76
C SER A 409 58.92 52.56 12.19
N ASP A 410 59.95 52.05 11.52
CA ASP A 410 59.93 50.69 10.95
C ASP A 410 59.80 49.62 12.06
N SER A 411 60.46 49.79 13.21
CA SER A 411 60.34 48.82 14.31
C SER A 411 58.95 48.81 14.96
N VAL A 412 58.25 49.95 15.01
CA VAL A 412 56.90 50.04 15.60
C VAL A 412 55.84 49.52 14.62
N GLU A 413 55.98 49.80 13.32
CA GLU A 413 55.07 49.29 12.29
C GLU A 413 55.23 47.77 12.10
N GLN A 414 56.49 47.28 12.14
CA GLN A 414 56.82 45.86 12.06
C GLN A 414 56.44 45.08 13.32
N LEU A 415 56.52 45.67 14.52
CA LEU A 415 56.03 45.05 15.76
C LEU A 415 54.49 44.96 15.82
N VAL A 416 53.77 45.97 15.30
CA VAL A 416 52.30 45.92 15.24
C VAL A 416 51.82 44.90 14.20
N GLU A 417 52.52 44.77 13.08
CA GLU A 417 52.23 43.75 12.06
C GLU A 417 52.55 42.34 12.58
N ASP A 418 53.69 42.15 13.27
CA ASP A 418 54.10 40.85 13.85
C ASP A 418 53.16 40.40 15.00
N VAL A 419 52.65 41.31 15.84
CA VAL A 419 51.68 40.97 16.90
C VAL A 419 50.31 40.64 16.29
N VAL A 420 49.87 41.37 15.28
CA VAL A 420 48.60 41.12 14.58
C VAL A 420 48.65 39.81 13.78
N ASP A 421 49.78 39.51 13.15
CA ASP A 421 49.96 38.27 12.39
C ASP A 421 50.22 37.06 13.30
N THR A 422 50.84 37.25 14.47
CA THR A 422 50.94 36.20 15.50
C THR A 422 49.58 35.92 16.13
N ALA A 423 48.75 36.94 16.41
CA ALA A 423 47.38 36.74 16.90
C ALA A 423 46.47 36.09 15.85
N LYS A 424 46.59 36.45 14.56
CA LYS A 424 45.94 35.73 13.46
C LYS A 424 46.42 34.28 13.38
N ALA A 425 47.73 34.04 13.49
CA ALA A 425 48.29 32.70 13.42
C ALA A 425 47.84 31.82 14.59
N VAL A 426 47.81 32.34 15.81
CA VAL A 426 47.31 31.61 17.00
C VAL A 426 45.81 31.33 16.89
N ALA A 427 45.00 32.28 16.40
CA ALA A 427 43.57 32.07 16.19
C ALA A 427 43.26 31.05 15.06
N VAL A 428 44.05 31.06 13.99
CA VAL A 428 43.95 30.10 12.88
C VAL A 428 44.41 28.70 13.33
N VAL A 429 45.53 28.59 14.04
CA VAL A 429 46.04 27.30 14.53
C VAL A 429 45.15 26.71 15.63
N ALA A 430 44.56 27.55 16.49
CA ALA A 430 43.57 27.11 17.46
C ALA A 430 42.29 26.60 16.77
N GLY A 431 41.79 27.31 15.76
CA GLY A 431 40.63 26.89 14.98
C GLY A 431 40.85 25.59 14.19
N GLU A 432 41.98 25.50 13.45
CA GLU A 432 42.30 24.35 12.61
C GLU A 432 42.59 23.08 13.42
N LYS A 433 43.23 23.18 14.60
CA LYS A 433 43.46 22.00 15.47
C LYS A 433 42.27 21.63 16.34
N LEU A 434 41.38 22.57 16.68
CA LEU A 434 40.07 22.26 17.30
C LEU A 434 39.19 21.47 16.33
N GLU A 435 39.22 21.81 15.05
CA GLU A 435 38.49 21.12 13.97
C GLU A 435 39.03 19.69 13.78
N GLU A 436 40.36 19.49 13.83
CA GLU A 436 40.99 18.17 13.73
C GLU A 436 40.71 17.25 14.94
N VAL A 437 40.56 17.81 16.14
CA VAL A 437 40.21 17.06 17.37
C VAL A 437 38.70 16.76 17.42
N MET A 438 37.84 17.69 16.96
CA MET A 438 36.40 17.42 16.78
C MET A 438 36.15 16.31 15.78
N ASP A 439 36.81 16.36 14.62
CA ASP A 439 36.65 15.34 13.57
C ASP A 439 37.11 13.96 14.07
N LYS A 440 38.21 13.88 14.84
CA LYS A 440 38.67 12.60 15.43
C LYS A 440 37.77 12.08 16.56
N ALA A 441 37.19 12.97 17.37
CA ALA A 441 36.24 12.59 18.42
C ALA A 441 34.89 12.14 17.84
N GLU A 442 34.42 12.79 16.77
CA GLU A 442 33.18 12.42 16.05
C GLU A 442 33.37 11.11 15.27
N ASP A 443 34.53 10.92 14.60
CA ASP A 443 34.90 9.66 13.91
C ASP A 443 35.04 8.46 14.87
N PHE A 444 35.54 8.68 16.09
CA PHE A 444 35.69 7.61 17.08
C PHE A 444 34.35 7.25 17.74
N ALA A 445 33.48 8.24 17.97
CA ALA A 445 32.12 8.03 18.45
C ALA A 445 31.26 7.25 17.43
N GLU A 446 31.40 7.54 16.13
CA GLU A 446 30.76 6.73 15.06
C GLU A 446 31.35 5.33 14.95
N LYS A 447 32.66 5.13 15.13
CA LYS A 447 33.31 3.80 15.04
C LYS A 447 33.02 2.86 16.23
N MET A 448 32.54 3.39 17.36
CA MET A 448 32.22 2.62 18.57
C MET A 448 30.76 2.13 18.64
N GLU A 449 29.88 2.61 17.75
CA GLU A 449 28.52 2.07 17.60
C GLU A 449 28.56 0.57 17.19
N ASP A 450 29.66 0.13 16.57
CA ASP A 450 29.84 -1.21 15.98
C ASP A 450 30.65 -2.23 16.83
N LYS A 451 31.19 -1.89 18.02
CA LYS A 451 32.00 -2.84 18.84
C LYS A 451 31.75 -2.69 20.35
N LEU A 452 31.13 -3.70 20.95
CA LEU A 452 30.18 -3.49 22.07
C LEU A 452 30.49 -4.22 23.39
N GLU A 453 31.74 -4.36 23.85
CA GLU A 453 31.99 -5.07 25.14
C GLU A 453 32.85 -4.37 26.23
N ASP A 454 33.78 -3.43 25.95
CA ASP A 454 34.70 -2.90 27.00
C ASP A 454 34.82 -1.35 27.04
N ALA A 455 33.70 -0.61 27.06
CA ALA A 455 33.68 0.83 26.76
C ALA A 455 33.94 1.81 27.93
N GLY A 456 33.81 1.40 29.20
CA GLY A 456 33.78 2.35 30.33
C GLY A 456 35.13 3.02 30.64
N ASP A 457 36.19 2.21 30.79
CA ASP A 457 37.50 2.71 31.25
C ASP A 457 38.36 3.30 30.12
N VAL A 458 38.18 2.83 28.89
CA VAL A 458 38.93 3.30 27.72
C VAL A 458 38.51 4.72 27.29
N VAL A 459 37.20 5.01 27.37
CA VAL A 459 36.65 6.33 27.01
C VAL A 459 37.06 7.41 28.01
N LYS A 460 37.13 7.06 29.30
CA LYS A 460 37.54 7.99 30.36
C LYS A 460 39.03 8.35 30.25
N ASN A 461 39.89 7.36 30.02
CA ASN A 461 41.33 7.58 29.85
C ASN A 461 41.65 8.41 28.59
N PHE A 462 40.93 8.23 27.48
CA PHE A 462 41.18 9.01 26.25
C PHE A 462 40.70 10.46 26.38
N ALA A 463 39.57 10.70 27.04
CA ALA A 463 39.09 12.06 27.32
C ALA A 463 40.02 12.83 28.27
N GLU A 464 40.61 12.13 29.25
CA GLU A 464 41.65 12.69 30.13
C GLU A 464 42.93 13.00 29.34
N GLU A 465 43.42 12.09 28.49
CA GLU A 465 44.64 12.29 27.70
C GLU A 465 44.50 13.39 26.62
N ALA A 466 43.31 13.56 26.05
CA ALA A 466 43.00 14.65 25.11
C ALA A 466 42.88 16.01 25.83
N GLY A 467 42.32 16.02 27.04
CA GLY A 467 42.29 17.19 27.92
C GLY A 467 43.69 17.63 28.32
N GLU A 468 44.53 16.70 28.79
CA GLU A 468 45.91 16.99 29.19
C GLU A 468 46.74 17.56 28.04
N LYS A 469 46.68 16.99 26.82
CA LYS A 469 47.46 17.52 25.67
C LYS A 469 47.02 18.91 25.22
N LEU A 470 45.73 19.24 25.37
CA LEU A 470 45.20 20.58 25.10
C LEU A 470 45.71 21.58 26.15
N GLU A 471 45.68 21.19 27.42
CA GLU A 471 46.16 21.98 28.56
C GLU A 471 47.67 22.25 28.44
N ASP A 472 48.46 21.22 28.09
CA ASP A 472 49.91 21.29 27.85
C ASP A 472 50.30 22.23 26.68
N THR A 473 49.39 22.41 25.72
CA THR A 473 49.59 23.29 24.55
C THR A 473 49.19 24.73 24.86
N LEU A 474 48.13 24.92 25.65
CA LEU A 474 47.69 26.22 26.17
C LEU A 474 48.71 26.78 27.17
N GLU A 475 49.31 25.92 28.00
CA GLU A 475 50.36 26.30 28.94
C GLU A 475 51.66 26.69 28.21
N LYS A 476 52.03 25.98 27.14
CA LYS A 476 53.15 26.39 26.26
C LYS A 476 52.89 27.71 25.55
N ALA A 477 51.64 27.99 25.18
CA ALA A 477 51.25 29.28 24.61
C ALA A 477 51.35 30.42 25.63
N LYS A 478 50.92 30.19 26.89
CA LYS A 478 51.09 31.13 28.00
C LYS A 478 52.57 31.40 28.31
N VAL A 479 53.40 30.35 28.38
CA VAL A 479 54.86 30.49 28.62
C VAL A 479 55.56 31.26 27.49
N TYR A 480 55.09 31.15 26.25
CA TYR A 480 55.64 31.92 25.13
C TYR A 480 55.17 33.38 25.15
N ALA A 481 53.93 33.64 25.58
CA ALA A 481 53.40 34.97 25.79
C ALA A 481 54.11 35.72 26.93
N ASP A 482 54.36 35.04 28.06
CA ASP A 482 55.15 35.58 29.19
C ASP A 482 56.57 35.94 28.74
N LYS A 483 57.19 35.11 27.89
CA LYS A 483 58.54 35.37 27.36
C LYS A 483 58.62 36.55 26.39
N VAL A 484 57.51 36.86 25.70
CA VAL A 484 57.37 38.04 24.85
C VAL A 484 57.15 39.28 25.73
N GLY A 485 56.38 39.16 26.83
CA GLY A 485 56.25 40.19 27.86
C GLY A 485 57.61 40.55 28.49
N ASP A 486 58.36 39.55 28.96
CA ASP A 486 59.68 39.72 29.61
C ASP A 486 60.74 40.38 28.69
N GLN A 487 60.63 40.23 27.37
CA GLN A 487 61.53 40.88 26.40
C GLN A 487 61.10 42.31 26.02
N MET A 488 59.88 42.72 26.37
CA MET A 488 59.31 44.02 26.06
C MET A 488 59.46 45.04 27.21
N ASP A 489 59.68 44.60 28.45
CA ASP A 489 59.98 45.46 29.61
C ASP A 489 61.30 46.26 29.46
N ASP A 490 62.19 45.87 28.55
CA ASP A 490 63.44 46.58 28.27
C ASP A 490 63.27 47.87 27.41
N ALA A 491 62.03 48.25 27.04
CA ALA A 491 61.74 49.25 26.01
C ALA A 491 60.85 50.46 26.42
N GLY A 492 61.04 51.06 27.58
CA GLY A 492 60.66 52.46 27.89
C GLY A 492 59.16 52.84 28.02
N ASP A 493 58.88 53.70 28.99
CA ASP A 493 57.58 54.01 29.63
C ASP A 493 56.36 54.32 28.72
N ALA A 494 56.52 54.67 27.44
CA ALA A 494 55.39 54.96 26.52
C ALA A 494 54.96 53.75 25.67
N VAL A 495 55.82 52.74 25.53
CA VAL A 495 55.51 51.46 24.87
C VAL A 495 54.87 50.51 25.87
N GLU A 496 55.25 50.60 27.14
CA GLU A 496 54.73 49.83 28.28
C GLU A 496 53.19 49.94 28.40
N ASP A 497 52.64 51.16 28.40
CA ASP A 497 51.21 51.46 28.55
C ASP A 497 50.31 50.94 27.39
N PHE A 498 50.90 50.73 26.20
CA PHE A 498 50.22 50.17 25.03
C PHE A 498 50.38 48.64 24.96
N ALA A 499 51.53 48.13 25.38
CA ALA A 499 51.82 46.70 25.50
C ALA A 499 50.99 46.06 26.63
N GLU A 500 50.84 46.71 27.79
CA GLU A 500 50.01 46.24 28.91
C GLU A 500 48.54 46.09 28.47
N LYS A 501 48.00 47.07 27.72
CA LYS A 501 46.63 47.00 27.16
C LYS A 501 46.45 45.95 26.07
N ALA A 502 47.52 45.56 25.39
CA ALA A 502 47.50 44.48 24.41
C ALA A 502 47.61 43.11 25.09
N GLY A 503 48.45 43.00 26.12
CA GLY A 503 48.58 41.86 27.03
C GLY A 503 47.26 41.55 27.72
N ASP A 504 46.63 42.55 28.36
CA ASP A 504 45.32 42.42 29.02
C ASP A 504 44.22 41.90 28.06
N LYS A 505 44.27 42.31 26.78
CA LYS A 505 43.29 41.85 25.77
C LYS A 505 43.59 40.44 25.27
N LEU A 506 44.86 40.04 25.24
CA LEU A 506 45.31 38.70 24.92
C LEU A 506 44.96 37.73 26.06
N ASP A 507 45.13 38.13 27.31
CA ASP A 507 44.71 37.37 28.48
C ASP A 507 43.20 37.18 28.53
N VAL A 508 42.42 38.23 28.27
CA VAL A 508 40.96 38.13 28.16
C VAL A 508 40.53 37.21 27.00
N ALA A 509 41.32 37.12 25.93
CA ALA A 509 41.04 36.21 24.82
C ALA A 509 41.41 34.75 25.15
N LEU A 510 42.51 34.54 25.89
CA LEU A 510 42.95 33.23 26.37
C LEU A 510 42.02 32.69 27.47
N GLU A 511 41.55 33.52 28.39
CA GLU A 511 40.54 33.13 29.39
C GLU A 511 39.22 32.71 28.73
N LYS A 512 38.74 33.49 27.74
CA LYS A 512 37.54 33.12 26.96
C LYS A 512 37.73 31.84 26.15
N ALA A 513 38.95 31.57 25.68
CA ALA A 513 39.26 30.29 25.03
C ALA A 513 39.23 29.13 26.02
N GLY A 514 39.73 29.33 27.25
CA GLY A 514 39.59 28.39 28.36
C GLY A 514 38.13 28.07 28.70
N ASP A 515 37.29 29.10 28.83
CA ASP A 515 35.85 28.96 29.09
C ASP A 515 35.13 28.15 28.00
N VAL A 516 35.50 28.34 26.74
CA VAL A 516 34.93 27.59 25.61
C VAL A 516 35.39 26.13 25.61
N VAL A 517 36.63 25.86 26.05
CA VAL A 517 37.16 24.49 26.20
C VAL A 517 36.45 23.76 27.34
N ASP A 518 36.20 24.42 28.47
CA ASP A 518 35.46 23.83 29.60
C ASP A 518 33.99 23.55 29.25
N ASP A 519 33.29 24.48 28.58
CA ASP A 519 31.91 24.28 28.11
C ASP A 519 31.81 23.12 27.08
N MET A 520 32.88 22.89 26.32
CA MET A 520 32.97 21.80 25.36
C MET A 520 33.29 20.45 26.03
N LYS A 521 34.15 20.45 27.06
CA LYS A 521 34.42 19.28 27.92
C LYS A 521 33.16 18.79 28.62
N ASP A 522 32.32 19.72 29.08
CA ASP A 522 31.05 19.39 29.73
C ASP A 522 30.00 18.86 28.73
N LYS A 523 29.90 19.43 27.52
CA LYS A 523 29.03 18.90 26.45
C LYS A 523 29.42 17.50 25.99
N VAL A 524 30.72 17.19 25.95
CA VAL A 524 31.19 15.83 25.61
C VAL A 524 30.83 14.85 26.73
N LYS A 525 31.04 15.22 28.01
CA LYS A 525 30.62 14.40 29.16
C LYS A 525 29.10 14.15 29.15
N GLU A 526 28.30 15.18 28.85
CA GLU A 526 26.84 15.07 28.82
C GLU A 526 26.35 14.15 27.69
N LYS A 527 26.93 14.25 26.48
CA LYS A 527 26.64 13.33 25.38
C LYS A 527 27.03 11.89 25.71
N VAL A 528 28.20 11.67 26.30
CA VAL A 528 28.65 10.32 26.72
C VAL A 528 27.70 9.74 27.76
N ALA A 529 27.28 10.52 28.77
CA ALA A 529 26.31 10.12 29.77
C ALA A 529 24.93 9.80 29.16
N SER A 530 24.49 10.56 28.15
CA SER A 530 23.23 10.32 27.46
C SER A 530 23.21 9.00 26.67
N ILE A 531 24.36 8.61 26.10
CA ILE A 531 24.52 7.34 25.38
C ILE A 531 24.54 6.16 26.37
N THR A 532 25.19 6.32 27.53
CA THR A 532 25.17 5.29 28.59
C THR A 532 23.77 5.14 29.21
N ALA A 533 23.03 6.23 29.41
CA ALA A 533 21.67 6.21 29.96
C ALA A 533 20.62 5.63 29.01
N LYS A 534 20.79 5.79 27.68
CA LYS A 534 19.93 5.14 26.68
C LYS A 534 20.07 3.61 26.73
N LYS A 535 21.30 3.11 26.87
CA LYS A 535 21.59 1.68 26.99
C LYS A 535 20.96 1.02 28.23
N ALA A 536 20.95 1.71 29.37
CA ALA A 536 20.33 1.19 30.59
C ALA A 536 18.79 1.05 30.49
N LYS A 537 18.14 1.78 29.57
CA LYS A 537 16.70 1.66 29.31
C LYS A 537 16.36 0.55 28.33
N ASP A 538 17.23 0.29 27.35
CA ASP A 538 17.01 -0.75 26.33
C ASP A 538 17.33 -2.17 26.85
N GLU A 539 17.96 -2.31 28.03
CA GLU A 539 18.21 -3.59 28.72
C GLU A 539 17.13 -3.94 29.78
N GLU A 540 16.18 -3.05 30.07
CA GLU A 540 15.05 -3.27 31.02
C GLU A 540 13.68 -3.54 30.36
N GLU A 541 13.57 -3.43 29.03
CA GLU A 541 12.41 -3.88 28.21
C GLU A 541 12.70 -5.23 27.53
#